data_AF-A0A1B6M7E4-F1
#
_entry.id   AF-A0A1B6M7E4-F1
#
_cell.length_a   1.000
_cell.length_b   1.000
_cell.length_c   1.000
_cell.angle_alpha   90.00
_cell.angle_beta   90.00
_cell.angle_gamma   90.00
#
_symmetry.space_group_name_H-M   'P 1'
#
loop_
_entity.id
_entity.type
_entity.pdbx_description
1 polymer ?
#
loop_
_entity_poly.entity_id
_entity_poly.type
_entity_poly.pdbx_seq_one_letter_code
_entity_poly.pdbx_strand_id
1 'polypeptide(L)'
;MTMWRHLLVLLYFLAIFSDFSEGKKKKAKSVTTVLDAKWEQTPLVLEIAEYLAEESPEVFWQFVDGLSSMDIPLIDLGSDKAMYNRAVAEASKLLSPAQLSLLKLAVSLHVYSPRVEMYHQMAQQLRIKCPAAVDVAGTIVCAPEQLQTTVKQVLANKDRRRGETYRLDHHYPGSENKSLVAVLYGEIGTPEFAEFHKRLRQLAILEPVDYVLRHFVKERPNRKLRLSGYGVELQLKSTEYKAEDDTKVKGAGGADSQEEDEDDEIEGFVISKLKVLYPDKKEHLERFVQELAESSDQLAPLKVWQFQELSLQAAQRILSAPKEEVLHTFTHIAQNFPMQAKSLVKTVVNSNFKDEMQKNQERFAATLNLQPSDTALFLNGIFFDMDLVDIMTILDSLRQELRVLEGLHSSGITDKATLSSLLGLDLSNTGGRDYAIDIRD
;
A
#
# COMPACT_ATOMS: atom_id res chain seq x y z
N MET A 1 -30.40 -62.13 1.38
CA MET A 1 -31.04 -60.86 0.98
C MET A 1 -31.34 -59.90 2.15
N THR A 2 -31.48 -60.38 3.39
CA THR A 2 -31.80 -59.55 4.57
C THR A 2 -30.59 -58.80 5.14
N MET A 3 -29.39 -59.41 5.20
CA MET A 3 -28.18 -58.73 5.71
C MET A 3 -27.76 -57.50 4.89
N TRP A 4 -27.95 -57.51 3.57
CA TRP A 4 -27.55 -56.39 2.72
C TRP A 4 -28.46 -55.17 2.89
N ARG A 5 -29.75 -55.38 3.21
CA ARG A 5 -30.68 -54.30 3.55
C ARG A 5 -30.32 -53.65 4.88
N HIS A 6 -29.89 -54.42 5.88
CA HIS A 6 -29.44 -53.87 7.15
C HIS A 6 -28.13 -53.08 7.02
N LEU A 7 -27.20 -53.54 6.17
CA LEU A 7 -25.96 -52.82 5.90
C LEU A 7 -26.20 -51.50 5.16
N LEU A 8 -27.14 -51.48 4.20
CA LEU A 8 -27.54 -50.27 3.50
C LEU A 8 -28.25 -49.27 4.41
N VAL A 9 -29.10 -49.73 5.33
CA VAL A 9 -29.76 -48.86 6.31
C VAL A 9 -28.74 -48.29 7.30
N LEU A 10 -27.73 -49.07 7.70
CA LEU A 10 -26.67 -48.60 8.59
C LEU A 10 -25.77 -47.55 7.90
N LEU A 11 -25.43 -47.77 6.63
CA LEU A 11 -24.70 -46.80 5.79
C LEU A 11 -25.51 -45.52 5.56
N TYR A 12 -26.82 -45.65 5.38
CA TYR A 12 -27.71 -44.49 5.24
C TYR A 12 -27.82 -43.70 6.55
N PHE A 13 -27.89 -44.38 7.70
CA PHE A 13 -27.85 -43.72 9.00
C PHE A 13 -26.50 -43.05 9.27
N LEU A 14 -25.38 -43.69 8.93
CA LEU A 14 -24.05 -43.08 9.03
C LEU A 14 -23.88 -41.85 8.13
N ALA A 15 -24.48 -41.85 6.93
CA ALA A 15 -24.48 -40.69 6.03
C ALA A 15 -25.33 -39.53 6.58
N ILE A 16 -26.48 -39.82 7.21
CA ILE A 16 -27.32 -38.80 7.86
C ILE A 16 -26.63 -38.21 9.09
N PHE A 17 -25.86 -39.02 9.84
CA PHE A 17 -25.08 -38.52 10.98
C PHE A 17 -23.84 -37.71 10.57
N SER A 18 -23.25 -37.97 9.39
CA SER A 18 -22.16 -37.12 8.86
C SER A 18 -22.65 -35.74 8.40
N ASP A 19 -23.88 -35.63 7.92
CA ASP A 19 -24.46 -34.35 7.48
C ASP A 19 -24.96 -33.47 8.65
N PHE A 20 -25.12 -34.04 9.85
CA PHE A 20 -25.54 -33.29 11.04
C PHE A 20 -24.38 -32.72 11.88
N SER A 21 -23.14 -32.87 11.43
CA SER A 21 -21.93 -32.36 12.09
C SER A 21 -21.28 -31.18 11.37
N GLU A 22 -22.01 -30.44 10.54
CA GLU A 22 -21.63 -29.06 10.24
C GLU A 22 -22.16 -28.14 11.34
N GLY A 23 -21.44 -28.12 12.46
CA GLY A 23 -21.60 -27.07 13.47
C GLY A 23 -21.52 -25.72 12.77
N LYS A 24 -22.59 -24.92 12.85
CA LYS A 24 -22.65 -23.55 12.35
C LYS A 24 -21.50 -22.76 12.98
N LYS A 25 -20.36 -22.66 12.28
CA LYS A 25 -19.31 -21.70 12.62
C LYS A 25 -19.97 -20.32 12.58
N LYS A 26 -20.27 -19.73 13.74
CA LYS A 26 -20.74 -18.34 13.83
C LYS A 26 -19.71 -17.51 13.06
N LYS A 27 -20.12 -16.94 11.92
CA LYS A 27 -19.27 -16.04 11.14
C LYS A 27 -18.86 -14.90 12.08
N ALA A 28 -17.56 -14.74 12.29
CA ALA A 28 -17.04 -13.60 13.04
C ALA A 28 -17.63 -12.32 12.43
N LYS A 29 -18.20 -11.45 13.27
CA LYS A 29 -18.72 -10.17 12.82
C LYS A 29 -17.51 -9.32 12.43
N SER A 30 -17.32 -9.08 11.14
CA SER A 30 -16.25 -8.22 10.62
C SER A 30 -16.81 -6.86 10.22
N VAL A 31 -16.03 -5.81 10.49
CA VAL A 31 -16.25 -4.47 9.95
C VAL A 31 -15.35 -4.33 8.73
N THR A 32 -15.91 -3.90 7.59
CA THR A 32 -15.15 -3.68 6.36
C THR A 32 -15.37 -2.26 5.88
N THR A 33 -14.28 -1.55 5.64
CA THR A 33 -14.26 -0.17 5.14
C THR A 33 -13.54 -0.12 3.81
N VAL A 34 -14.02 0.74 2.91
CA VAL A 34 -13.44 0.95 1.58
C VAL A 34 -13.43 2.44 1.29
N LEU A 35 -12.31 2.92 0.74
CA LEU A 35 -12.16 4.28 0.23
C LEU A 35 -12.05 4.26 -1.30
N ASP A 36 -12.98 4.93 -1.96
CA ASP A 36 -13.00 5.09 -3.41
C ASP A 36 -12.70 6.54 -3.80
N ALA A 37 -11.93 6.72 -4.88
CA ALA A 37 -11.64 8.00 -5.48
C ALA A 37 -12.87 8.61 -6.17
N LYS A 38 -12.77 9.89 -6.55
CA LYS A 38 -13.84 10.57 -7.33
C LYS A 38 -13.85 10.18 -8.80
N TRP A 39 -12.74 9.65 -9.32
CA TRP A 39 -12.58 9.25 -10.71
C TRP A 39 -12.68 7.73 -10.91
N GLU A 40 -12.83 7.34 -12.17
CA GLU A 40 -12.90 5.94 -12.59
C GLU A 40 -11.54 5.26 -12.54
N GLN A 41 -11.55 3.94 -12.56
CA GLN A 41 -10.32 3.16 -12.53
C GLN A 41 -9.40 3.49 -13.72
N THR A 42 -8.13 3.72 -13.41
CA THR A 42 -7.05 3.95 -14.38
C THR A 42 -6.38 2.64 -14.77
N PRO A 43 -6.00 2.44 -16.05
CA PRO A 43 -5.20 1.28 -16.45
C PRO A 43 -3.82 1.29 -15.81
N LEU A 44 -3.43 0.15 -15.22
CA LEU A 44 -2.14 -0.01 -14.53
C LEU A 44 -0.93 0.20 -15.46
N VAL A 45 -1.08 -0.08 -16.75
CA VAL A 45 -0.03 0.12 -17.76
C VAL A 45 0.33 1.61 -17.89
N LEU A 46 -0.67 2.49 -17.81
CA LEU A 46 -0.45 3.93 -17.88
C LEU A 46 0.17 4.44 -16.58
N GLU A 47 -0.24 3.92 -15.42
CA GLU A 47 0.41 4.25 -14.14
C GLU A 47 1.88 3.82 -14.11
N ILE A 48 2.22 2.66 -14.69
CA ILE A 48 3.60 2.22 -14.88
C ILE A 48 4.35 3.19 -15.79
N ALA A 49 3.76 3.61 -16.92
CA ALA A 49 4.38 4.56 -17.83
C ALA A 49 4.71 5.87 -17.10
N GLU A 50 3.77 6.43 -16.34
CA GLU A 50 3.99 7.66 -15.57
C GLU A 50 5.06 7.51 -14.49
N TYR A 51 5.15 6.35 -13.82
CA TYR A 51 6.26 6.06 -12.91
C TYR A 51 7.61 6.15 -13.64
N LEU A 52 7.71 5.52 -14.82
CA LEU A 52 8.92 5.50 -15.63
C LEU A 52 9.30 6.89 -16.16
N ALA A 53 8.30 7.73 -16.47
CA ALA A 53 8.52 9.12 -16.88
C ALA A 53 9.19 9.96 -15.79
N GLU A 54 8.82 9.72 -14.53
CA GLU A 54 9.41 10.39 -13.38
C GLU A 54 10.86 9.94 -13.13
N GLU A 55 11.18 8.66 -13.41
CA GLU A 55 12.56 8.15 -13.33
C GLU A 55 13.45 8.78 -14.41
N SER A 56 13.04 8.65 -15.67
CA SER A 56 13.66 9.38 -16.77
C SER A 56 12.77 9.43 -18.02
N PRO A 57 12.77 10.55 -18.77
CA PRO A 57 12.05 10.64 -20.03
C PRO A 57 12.48 9.60 -21.06
N GLU A 58 13.77 9.24 -21.09
CA GLU A 58 14.30 8.23 -22.02
C GLU A 58 13.73 6.83 -21.76
N VAL A 59 13.68 6.41 -20.49
CA VAL A 59 13.12 5.11 -20.10
C VAL A 59 11.62 5.05 -20.40
N PHE A 60 10.89 6.16 -20.20
CA PHE A 60 9.49 6.25 -20.61
C PHE A 60 9.30 5.97 -22.10
N TRP A 61 10.06 6.65 -22.97
CA TRP A 61 9.91 6.46 -24.41
C TRP A 61 10.38 5.09 -24.88
N GLN A 62 11.42 4.52 -24.27
CA GLN A 62 11.84 3.13 -24.53
C GLN A 62 10.74 2.14 -24.14
N PHE A 63 10.04 2.37 -23.03
CA PHE A 63 8.90 1.56 -22.62
C PHE A 63 7.73 1.69 -23.59
N VAL A 64 7.39 2.90 -24.03
CA VAL A 64 6.34 3.16 -25.03
C VAL A 64 6.67 2.47 -26.37
N ASP A 65 7.91 2.58 -26.84
CA ASP A 65 8.42 1.90 -28.04
C ASP A 65 8.35 0.37 -27.88
N GLY A 66 8.76 -0.14 -26.72
CA GLY A 66 8.73 -1.57 -26.38
C GLY A 66 7.31 -2.16 -26.42
N LEU A 67 6.34 -1.47 -25.82
CA LEU A 67 4.93 -1.87 -25.87
C LEU A 67 4.30 -1.72 -27.27
N SER A 68 4.68 -0.69 -28.02
CA SER A 68 4.12 -0.42 -29.36
C SER A 68 4.69 -1.35 -30.44
N SER A 69 5.84 -1.97 -30.19
CA SER A 69 6.51 -2.89 -31.11
C SER A 69 6.14 -4.36 -30.91
N MET A 70 5.22 -4.66 -29.98
CA MET A 70 4.82 -6.04 -29.66
C MET A 70 3.99 -6.67 -30.78
N ASP A 71 4.20 -7.98 -31.01
CA ASP A 71 3.44 -8.76 -31.99
C ASP A 71 1.96 -8.90 -31.60
N ILE A 72 1.68 -9.00 -30.30
CA ILE A 72 0.33 -9.10 -29.73
C ILE A 72 0.07 -7.82 -28.92
N PRO A 73 -0.90 -6.98 -29.32
CA PRO A 73 -1.33 -5.83 -28.55
C PRO A 73 -1.74 -6.22 -27.12
N LEU A 74 -1.49 -5.33 -26.15
CA LEU A 74 -1.77 -5.62 -24.74
C LEU A 74 -3.27 -5.85 -24.50
N ILE A 75 -4.12 -5.10 -25.21
CA ILE A 75 -5.57 -5.20 -25.10
C ILE A 75 -6.09 -6.61 -25.45
N ASP A 76 -5.38 -7.34 -26.31
CA ASP A 76 -5.77 -8.69 -26.76
C ASP A 76 -5.43 -9.79 -25.73
N LEU A 77 -4.69 -9.46 -24.65
CA LEU A 77 -4.35 -10.39 -23.57
C LEU A 77 -5.55 -10.71 -22.65
N GLY A 78 -6.64 -9.92 -22.73
CA GLY A 78 -7.95 -10.19 -22.12
C GLY A 78 -8.06 -10.07 -20.59
N SER A 79 -6.97 -10.12 -19.83
CA SER A 79 -6.98 -9.99 -18.36
C SER A 79 -6.06 -8.86 -17.89
N ASP A 80 -6.57 -8.02 -16.98
CA ASP A 80 -5.79 -6.96 -16.31
C ASP A 80 -4.48 -7.48 -15.71
N LYS A 81 -4.50 -8.69 -15.14
CA LYS A 81 -3.31 -9.33 -14.57
C LYS A 81 -2.29 -9.70 -15.66
N ALA A 82 -2.76 -10.16 -16.82
CA ALA A 82 -1.88 -10.50 -17.94
C ALA A 82 -1.25 -9.23 -18.54
N MET A 83 -2.05 -8.18 -18.73
CA MET A 83 -1.58 -6.86 -19.17
C MET A 83 -0.54 -6.28 -18.20
N TYR A 84 -0.84 -6.31 -16.89
CA TYR A 84 0.09 -5.88 -15.85
C TYR A 84 1.39 -6.68 -15.85
N ASN A 85 1.32 -8.02 -15.85
CA ASN A 85 2.51 -8.86 -15.86
C ASN A 85 3.38 -8.60 -17.09
N ARG A 86 2.75 -8.37 -18.25
CA ARG A 86 3.46 -8.06 -19.49
C ARG A 86 4.12 -6.68 -19.45
N ALA A 87 3.42 -5.67 -18.93
CA ALA A 87 3.97 -4.33 -18.74
C ALA A 87 5.14 -4.34 -17.74
N VAL A 88 5.01 -5.04 -16.61
CA VAL A 88 6.09 -5.21 -15.64
C VAL A 88 7.27 -5.97 -16.24
N ALA A 89 7.03 -6.96 -17.10
CA ALA A 89 8.10 -7.66 -17.81
C ALA A 89 8.85 -6.74 -18.77
N GLU A 90 8.17 -5.82 -19.46
CA GLU A 90 8.83 -4.83 -20.30
C GLU A 90 9.62 -3.80 -19.47
N ALA A 91 9.03 -3.29 -18.39
CA ALA A 91 9.69 -2.38 -17.45
C ALA A 91 10.94 -3.01 -16.79
N SER A 92 10.90 -4.32 -16.52
CA SER A 92 12.03 -5.06 -15.92
C SER A 92 13.28 -5.13 -16.81
N LYS A 93 13.16 -4.86 -18.12
CA LYS A 93 14.31 -4.75 -19.01
C LYS A 93 15.03 -3.41 -18.87
N LEU A 94 14.32 -2.40 -18.35
CA LEU A 94 14.78 -1.02 -18.26
C LEU A 94 15.20 -0.65 -16.84
N LEU A 95 14.60 -1.28 -15.83
CA LEU A 95 14.82 -0.99 -14.41
C LEU A 95 15.64 -2.06 -13.70
N SER A 96 16.30 -1.67 -12.61
CA SER A 96 16.93 -2.60 -11.68
C SER A 96 15.89 -3.42 -10.88
N PRO A 97 16.26 -4.56 -10.27
CA PRO A 97 15.36 -5.31 -9.41
C PRO A 97 14.82 -4.52 -8.21
N ALA A 98 15.60 -3.58 -7.68
CA ALA A 98 15.20 -2.71 -6.56
C ALA A 98 14.18 -1.67 -7.03
N GLN A 99 14.47 -0.99 -8.15
CA GLN A 99 13.55 -0.04 -8.78
C GLN A 99 12.23 -0.72 -9.19
N LEU A 100 12.30 -1.95 -9.71
CA LEU A 100 11.11 -2.73 -10.06
C LEU A 100 10.25 -3.07 -8.83
N SER A 101 10.86 -3.23 -7.66
CA SER A 101 10.13 -3.47 -6.40
C SER A 101 9.41 -2.20 -5.94
N LEU A 102 10.06 -1.04 -6.08
CA LEU A 102 9.42 0.26 -5.81
C LEU A 102 8.31 0.58 -6.81
N LEU A 103 8.49 0.28 -8.10
CA LEU A 103 7.44 0.38 -9.11
C LEU A 103 6.19 -0.40 -8.70
N LYS A 104 6.35 -1.67 -8.28
CA LYS A 104 5.22 -2.51 -7.85
C LYS A 104 4.48 -1.90 -6.65
N LEU A 105 5.22 -1.31 -5.72
CA LEU A 105 4.65 -0.61 -4.56
C LEU A 105 3.92 0.68 -4.98
N ALA A 106 4.51 1.47 -5.89
CA ALA A 106 3.89 2.69 -6.39
C ALA A 106 2.57 2.40 -7.13
N VAL A 107 2.55 1.34 -7.94
CA VAL A 107 1.35 0.92 -8.68
C VAL A 107 0.29 0.35 -7.72
N SER A 108 0.67 -0.37 -6.67
CA SER A 108 -0.29 -0.86 -5.66
C SER A 108 -0.90 0.27 -4.82
N LEU A 109 -0.16 1.37 -4.67
CA LEU A 109 -0.59 2.61 -4.01
C LEU A 109 -1.37 3.56 -4.93
N HIS A 110 -1.47 3.26 -6.23
CA HIS A 110 -2.09 4.13 -7.23
C HIS A 110 -1.55 5.56 -7.25
N VAL A 111 -0.25 5.74 -6.97
CA VAL A 111 0.40 7.07 -6.85
C VAL A 111 0.20 7.92 -8.10
N TYR A 112 0.28 7.29 -9.27
CA TYR A 112 0.22 7.98 -10.57
C TYR A 112 -1.18 8.05 -11.19
N SER A 113 -2.18 7.45 -10.55
CA SER A 113 -3.55 7.51 -11.05
C SER A 113 -4.09 8.95 -11.22
N PRO A 114 -3.84 9.91 -10.31
CA PRO A 114 -4.27 11.30 -10.50
C PRO A 114 -3.69 11.95 -11.76
N ARG A 115 -2.46 11.61 -12.15
CA ARG A 115 -1.80 12.14 -13.36
C ARG A 115 -2.43 11.56 -14.64
N VAL A 116 -2.73 10.26 -14.65
CA VAL A 116 -3.48 9.61 -15.74
C VAL A 116 -4.89 10.20 -15.87
N GLU A 117 -5.54 10.49 -14.74
CA GLU A 117 -6.86 11.11 -14.72
C GLU A 117 -6.83 12.56 -15.24
N MET A 118 -5.81 13.34 -14.87
CA MET A 118 -5.61 14.70 -15.38
C MET A 118 -5.57 14.72 -16.91
N TYR A 119 -4.76 13.86 -17.54
CA TYR A 119 -4.69 13.78 -19.01
C TYR A 119 -6.01 13.36 -19.65
N HIS A 120 -6.73 12.45 -19.01
CA HIS A 120 -8.04 12.03 -19.49
C HIS A 120 -9.06 13.16 -19.44
N GLN A 121 -9.09 13.96 -18.37
CA GLN A 121 -9.97 15.13 -18.28
C GLN A 121 -9.65 16.17 -19.35
N MET A 122 -8.36 16.41 -19.65
CA MET A 122 -7.95 17.27 -20.76
C MET A 122 -8.49 16.77 -22.10
N ALA A 123 -8.39 15.47 -22.36
CA ALA A 123 -8.93 14.84 -23.57
C ALA A 123 -10.46 14.93 -23.66
N GLN A 124 -11.17 14.81 -22.54
CA GLN A 124 -12.62 14.98 -22.47
C GLN A 124 -13.05 16.41 -22.81
N GLN A 125 -12.29 17.42 -22.38
CA GLN A 125 -12.56 18.83 -22.73
C GLN A 125 -12.45 19.09 -24.24
N LEU A 126 -11.52 18.40 -24.91
CA LEU A 126 -11.36 18.40 -26.36
C LEU A 126 -12.44 17.57 -27.10
N ARG A 127 -13.30 16.87 -26.36
CA ARG A 127 -14.40 16.02 -26.88
C ARG A 127 -13.91 14.95 -27.88
N ILE A 128 -12.76 14.35 -27.60
CA ILE A 128 -12.19 13.27 -28.42
C ILE A 128 -13.11 12.04 -28.34
N LYS A 129 -13.54 11.53 -29.52
CA LYS A 129 -14.45 10.37 -29.64
C LYS A 129 -13.77 9.11 -30.19
N CYS A 130 -12.53 9.25 -30.63
CA CYS A 130 -11.76 8.21 -31.31
C CYS A 130 -10.87 7.49 -30.29
N PRO A 131 -10.56 6.19 -30.46
CA PRO A 131 -9.71 5.45 -29.52
C PRO A 131 -8.33 6.09 -29.33
N ALA A 132 -7.75 6.60 -30.42
CA ALA A 132 -6.59 7.46 -30.43
C ALA A 132 -6.85 8.66 -31.34
N ALA A 133 -6.27 9.82 -31.01
CA ALA A 133 -6.37 11.03 -31.80
C ALA A 133 -5.13 11.92 -31.62
N VAL A 134 -4.80 12.70 -32.64
CA VAL A 134 -3.71 13.68 -32.58
C VAL A 134 -4.28 15.09 -32.70
N ASP A 135 -3.97 15.95 -31.75
CA ASP A 135 -4.25 17.38 -31.85
C ASP A 135 -3.04 18.09 -32.48
N VAL A 136 -3.25 18.66 -33.67
CA VAL A 136 -2.27 19.46 -34.40
C VAL A 136 -2.78 20.90 -34.46
N ALA A 137 -2.24 21.78 -33.61
CA ALA A 137 -2.60 23.20 -33.53
C ALA A 137 -4.12 23.49 -33.41
N GLY A 138 -4.86 22.63 -32.69
CA GLY A 138 -6.31 22.74 -32.48
C GLY A 138 -7.14 21.91 -33.47
N THR A 139 -6.52 21.23 -34.42
CA THR A 139 -7.20 20.32 -35.35
C THR A 139 -7.03 18.88 -34.89
N ILE A 140 -8.14 18.24 -34.51
CA ILE A 140 -8.16 16.85 -34.05
C ILE A 140 -8.20 15.91 -35.26
N VAL A 141 -7.19 15.03 -35.36
CA VAL A 141 -7.05 14.02 -36.41
C VAL A 141 -7.25 12.64 -35.79
N CYS A 142 -8.29 11.92 -36.23
CA CYS A 142 -8.59 10.56 -35.77
C CYS A 142 -8.09 9.45 -36.68
N ALA A 143 -7.77 9.76 -37.94
CA ALA A 143 -7.28 8.80 -38.91
C ALA A 143 -5.77 8.99 -39.12
N PRO A 144 -4.93 7.96 -38.94
CA PRO A 144 -3.49 8.13 -39.00
C PRO A 144 -3.03 8.52 -40.43
N GLU A 145 -3.80 8.24 -41.48
CA GLU A 145 -3.45 8.56 -42.88
C GLU A 145 -3.46 10.07 -43.11
N GLN A 146 -4.36 10.77 -42.42
CA GLN A 146 -4.58 12.20 -42.57
C GLN A 146 -3.57 13.03 -41.77
N LEU A 147 -2.74 12.40 -40.94
CA LEU A 147 -1.78 13.08 -40.09
C LEU A 147 -0.75 13.86 -40.91
N GLN A 148 -0.14 13.20 -41.92
CA GLN A 148 0.92 13.83 -42.72
C GLN A 148 0.41 14.99 -43.58
N THR A 149 -0.81 14.88 -44.11
CA THR A 149 -1.42 15.96 -44.89
C THR A 149 -1.78 17.16 -44.02
N THR A 150 -2.33 16.91 -42.83
CA THR A 150 -2.70 17.96 -41.86
C THR A 150 -1.46 18.71 -41.37
N VAL A 151 -0.39 18.00 -41.02
CA VAL A 151 0.89 18.62 -40.60
C VAL A 151 1.45 19.54 -41.69
N LYS A 152 1.46 19.08 -42.95
CA LYS A 152 1.93 19.90 -44.09
C LYS A 152 1.06 21.13 -44.32
N GLN A 153 -0.26 21.00 -44.19
CA GLN A 153 -1.21 22.12 -44.33
C GLN A 153 -1.01 23.18 -43.24
N VAL A 154 -0.85 22.76 -41.98
CA VAL A 154 -0.64 23.68 -40.84
C VAL A 154 0.71 24.38 -40.96
N LEU A 155 1.78 23.67 -41.35
CA LEU A 155 3.09 24.26 -41.62
C LEU A 155 3.03 25.29 -42.76
N ALA A 156 2.26 25.03 -43.82
CA ALA A 156 2.09 25.93 -44.96
C ALA A 156 1.30 27.21 -44.61
N ASN A 157 0.24 27.08 -43.80
CA ASN A 157 -0.64 28.21 -43.45
C ASN A 157 -0.03 29.17 -42.40
N LYS A 158 1.13 28.84 -41.81
CA LYS A 158 1.76 29.60 -40.70
C LYS A 158 0.81 29.90 -39.54
N ASP A 159 -0.27 29.13 -39.39
CA ASP A 159 -1.24 29.29 -38.31
C ASP A 159 -0.62 28.69 -37.03
N ARG A 160 0.29 29.44 -36.43
CA ARG A 160 1.13 29.01 -35.29
C ARG A 160 0.39 29.20 -33.97
N ARG A 161 -0.80 28.62 -33.85
CA ARG A 161 -1.37 28.40 -32.52
C ARG A 161 -0.51 27.33 -31.87
N ARG A 162 0.48 27.75 -31.08
CA ARG A 162 1.28 26.84 -30.28
C ARG A 162 0.29 26.14 -29.36
N GLY A 163 0.09 24.84 -29.56
CA GLY A 163 -0.70 24.04 -28.62
C GLY A 163 -0.14 24.26 -27.22
N GLU A 164 -1.01 24.46 -26.25
CA GLU A 164 -0.59 24.65 -24.87
C GLU A 164 0.10 23.39 -24.38
N THR A 165 1.39 23.49 -24.08
CA THR A 165 2.18 22.45 -23.44
C THR A 165 2.38 22.79 -21.97
N TYR A 166 2.42 21.76 -21.14
CA TYR A 166 2.55 21.84 -19.70
C TYR A 166 3.86 21.18 -19.27
N ARG A 167 4.37 21.54 -18.08
CA ARG A 167 5.63 20.96 -17.56
C ARG A 167 5.59 19.44 -17.38
N LEU A 168 4.40 18.88 -17.17
CA LEU A 168 4.19 17.46 -16.94
C LEU A 168 4.15 16.65 -18.26
N ASP A 169 3.99 17.34 -19.40
CA ASP A 169 3.83 16.70 -20.70
C ASP A 169 5.08 15.91 -21.11
N HIS A 170 4.85 14.77 -21.76
CA HIS A 170 5.93 13.91 -22.25
C HIS A 170 6.33 14.34 -23.65
N HIS A 171 7.44 15.05 -23.78
CA HIS A 171 8.04 15.42 -25.06
C HIS A 171 8.95 14.31 -25.59
N TYR A 172 8.86 14.02 -26.88
CA TYR A 172 9.74 13.03 -27.52
C TYR A 172 11.19 13.54 -27.53
N PRO A 173 12.19 12.68 -27.24
CA PRO A 173 13.58 13.13 -27.07
C PRO A 173 14.08 13.83 -28.33
N GLY A 174 14.60 15.05 -28.16
CA GLY A 174 15.10 15.88 -29.28
C GLY A 174 14.03 16.58 -30.11
N SER A 175 12.74 16.46 -29.75
CA SER A 175 11.64 17.18 -30.43
C SER A 175 11.20 18.47 -29.73
N GLU A 176 11.70 18.71 -28.51
CA GLU A 176 11.36 19.88 -27.71
C GLU A 176 11.66 21.20 -28.43
N ASN A 177 10.81 22.21 -28.22
CA ASN A 177 10.92 23.56 -28.76
C ASN A 177 10.81 23.68 -30.30
N LYS A 178 10.33 22.64 -30.97
CA LYS A 178 10.01 22.72 -32.40
C LYS A 178 8.77 23.59 -32.69
N SER A 179 8.62 24.00 -33.94
CA SER A 179 7.70 25.06 -34.34
C SER A 179 6.22 24.66 -34.33
N LEU A 180 5.92 23.37 -34.49
CA LEU A 180 4.57 22.82 -34.47
C LEU A 180 4.47 21.75 -33.38
N VAL A 181 3.50 21.88 -32.47
CA VAL A 181 3.22 20.86 -31.44
C VAL A 181 2.15 19.91 -31.95
N ALA A 182 2.43 18.61 -31.87
CA ALA A 182 1.47 17.54 -32.14
C ALA A 182 1.29 16.70 -30.87
N VAL A 183 0.08 16.74 -30.29
CA VAL A 183 -0.25 16.04 -29.05
C VAL A 183 -1.03 14.77 -29.39
N LEU A 184 -0.44 13.61 -29.10
CA LEU A 184 -1.12 12.31 -29.21
C LEU A 184 -1.90 12.03 -27.93
N TYR A 185 -3.20 11.81 -28.07
CA TYR A 185 -4.08 11.25 -27.07
C TYR A 185 -4.36 9.79 -27.42
N GLY A 186 -4.00 8.87 -26.53
CA GLY A 186 -4.33 7.46 -26.70
C GLY A 186 -3.90 6.58 -25.54
N GLU A 187 -4.28 5.32 -25.62
CA GLU A 187 -3.97 4.29 -24.63
C GLU A 187 -2.80 3.45 -25.13
N ILE A 188 -1.72 3.42 -24.34
CA ILE A 188 -0.53 2.63 -24.66
C ILE A 188 -0.88 1.15 -24.65
N GLY A 189 -0.47 0.41 -25.68
CA GLY A 189 -0.73 -1.02 -25.83
C GLY A 189 -1.92 -1.35 -26.74
N THR A 190 -2.58 -0.34 -27.32
CA THR A 190 -3.58 -0.50 -28.39
C THR A 190 -2.94 -0.42 -29.78
N PRO A 191 -3.49 -1.12 -30.79
CA PRO A 191 -2.94 -1.09 -32.14
C PRO A 191 -3.05 0.30 -32.80
N GLU A 192 -4.14 1.02 -32.55
CA GLU A 192 -4.35 2.37 -33.07
C GLU A 192 -3.28 3.33 -32.55
N PHE A 193 -2.95 3.23 -31.25
CA PHE A 193 -1.88 4.00 -30.65
C PHE A 193 -0.53 3.71 -31.30
N ALA A 194 -0.20 2.44 -31.52
CA ALA A 194 1.08 2.03 -32.10
C ALA A 194 1.28 2.60 -33.52
N GLU A 195 0.23 2.63 -34.34
CA GLU A 195 0.28 3.22 -35.68
C GLU A 195 0.53 4.74 -35.65
N PHE A 196 -0.19 5.46 -34.80
CA PHE A 196 0.02 6.89 -34.61
C PHE A 196 1.41 7.20 -34.07
N HIS A 197 1.86 6.46 -33.06
CA HIS A 197 3.17 6.60 -32.45
C HIS A 197 4.29 6.42 -33.48
N LYS A 198 4.21 5.37 -34.32
CA LYS A 198 5.20 5.12 -35.39
C LYS A 198 5.27 6.27 -36.40
N ARG A 199 4.12 6.82 -36.83
CA ARG A 199 4.08 7.94 -37.79
C ARG A 199 4.56 9.25 -37.14
N LEU A 200 4.17 9.55 -35.91
CA LEU A 200 4.60 10.74 -35.18
C LEU A 200 6.09 10.71 -34.86
N ARG A 201 6.64 9.55 -34.51
CA ARG A 201 8.09 9.38 -34.32
C ARG A 201 8.88 9.73 -35.57
N GLN A 202 8.43 9.27 -36.75
CA GLN A 202 9.07 9.61 -38.02
C GLN A 202 8.98 11.11 -38.32
N LEU A 203 7.82 11.72 -38.05
CA LEU A 203 7.62 13.16 -38.22
C LEU A 203 8.45 13.98 -37.23
N ALA A 204 8.58 13.53 -35.98
CA ALA A 204 9.39 14.19 -34.96
C ALA A 204 10.89 14.13 -35.29
N ILE A 205 11.36 13.16 -36.07
CA ILE A 205 12.76 13.09 -36.52
C ILE A 205 12.97 13.93 -37.79
N LEU A 206 12.08 13.84 -38.77
CA LEU A 206 12.24 14.43 -40.10
C LEU A 206 11.80 15.90 -40.17
N GLU A 207 10.71 16.25 -39.49
CA GLU A 207 10.05 17.55 -39.56
C GLU A 207 10.24 18.33 -38.24
N PRO A 208 10.04 19.66 -38.23
CA PRO A 208 10.07 20.47 -37.02
C PRO A 208 8.74 20.33 -36.23
N VAL A 209 8.38 19.10 -35.87
CA VAL A 209 7.24 18.77 -35.01
C VAL A 209 7.71 18.35 -33.62
N ASP A 210 7.21 19.03 -32.59
CA ASP A 210 7.31 18.66 -31.18
C ASP A 210 6.23 17.62 -30.88
N TYR A 211 6.66 16.39 -30.57
CA TYR A 211 5.75 15.28 -30.35
C TYR A 211 5.51 15.10 -28.86
N VAL A 212 4.27 15.32 -28.45
CA VAL A 212 3.83 15.18 -27.06
C VAL A 212 2.89 14.00 -26.90
N LEU A 213 3.04 13.22 -25.82
CA LEU A 213 2.14 12.13 -25.46
C LEU A 213 1.33 12.45 -24.20
N ARG A 214 0.00 12.39 -24.32
CA ARG A 214 -0.97 12.46 -23.21
C ARG A 214 -1.83 11.20 -23.17
N HIS A 215 -2.06 10.68 -21.98
CA HIS A 215 -2.84 9.45 -21.82
C HIS A 215 -4.34 9.67 -22.03
N PHE A 216 -4.97 8.82 -22.84
CA PHE A 216 -6.40 8.85 -23.06
C PHE A 216 -6.95 7.44 -23.27
N VAL A 217 -8.00 7.10 -22.53
CA VAL A 217 -8.71 5.81 -22.63
C VAL A 217 -10.14 6.15 -23.02
N LYS A 218 -10.62 5.61 -24.13
CA LYS A 218 -11.97 5.93 -24.63
C LYS A 218 -13.07 5.29 -23.78
N GLU A 219 -12.95 4.00 -23.50
CA GLU A 219 -13.94 3.23 -22.77
C GLU A 219 -13.32 2.76 -21.45
N ARG A 220 -13.72 3.40 -20.36
CA ARG A 220 -13.30 3.00 -19.02
C ARG A 220 -14.39 2.18 -18.35
N PRO A 221 -14.02 1.22 -17.48
CA PRO A 221 -15.00 0.52 -16.67
C PRO A 221 -15.69 1.53 -15.74
N ASN A 222 -17.02 1.47 -15.65
CA ASN A 222 -17.83 2.28 -14.73
C ASN A 222 -17.66 1.79 -13.28
N ARG A 223 -16.43 1.85 -12.77
CA ARG A 223 -16.01 1.49 -11.43
C ARG A 223 -15.04 2.55 -10.95
N LYS A 224 -15.32 3.11 -9.77
CA LYS A 224 -14.42 4.06 -9.12
C LYS A 224 -13.12 3.38 -8.72
N LEU A 225 -12.03 4.12 -8.80
CA LEU A 225 -10.74 3.62 -8.34
C LEU A 225 -10.77 3.45 -6.82
N ARG A 226 -10.37 2.28 -6.34
CA ARG A 226 -10.18 2.04 -4.91
C ARG A 226 -8.79 2.51 -4.50
N LEU A 227 -8.73 3.33 -3.46
CA LEU A 227 -7.47 3.87 -2.96
C LEU A 227 -6.85 2.94 -1.91
N SER A 228 -5.57 3.11 -1.70
CA SER A 228 -4.74 2.45 -0.69
C SER A 228 -3.83 3.50 -0.04
N GLY A 229 -3.15 3.13 1.06
CA GLY A 229 -2.29 4.06 1.80
C GLY A 229 -2.99 4.86 2.92
N TYR A 230 -4.21 4.49 3.31
CA TYR A 230 -4.89 5.05 4.48
C TYR A 230 -4.98 4.03 5.62
N GLY A 231 -4.98 4.53 6.85
CA GLY A 231 -5.28 3.76 8.06
C GLY A 231 -6.77 3.83 8.41
N VAL A 232 -7.28 2.77 9.01
CA VAL A 232 -8.64 2.74 9.58
C VAL A 232 -8.51 2.40 11.04
N GLU A 233 -9.05 3.25 11.89
CA GLU A 233 -9.08 3.03 13.33
C GLU A 233 -10.51 2.78 13.82
N LEU A 234 -10.62 1.92 14.83
CA LEU A 234 -11.86 1.72 15.58
C LEU A 234 -11.62 2.21 16.99
N GLN A 235 -12.00 3.47 17.23
CA GLN A 235 -11.81 4.09 18.53
C GLN A 235 -12.90 3.65 19.52
N LEU A 236 -12.49 3.23 20.71
CA LEU A 236 -13.40 2.90 21.80
C LEU A 236 -13.84 4.20 22.50
N LYS A 237 -15.07 4.66 22.21
CA LYS A 237 -15.58 5.96 22.71
C LYS A 237 -15.89 5.96 24.22
N SER A 238 -16.28 4.83 24.80
CA SER A 238 -16.64 4.71 26.22
C SER A 238 -15.64 3.81 26.94
N THR A 239 -14.51 4.37 27.34
CA THR A 239 -13.55 3.74 28.27
C THR A 239 -13.80 4.12 29.74
N GLU A 240 -14.73 5.04 29.99
CA GLU A 240 -14.75 5.88 31.19
C GLU A 240 -15.72 5.43 32.30
N TYR A 241 -16.45 4.33 32.16
CA TYR A 241 -17.48 3.95 33.16
C TYR A 241 -16.98 3.17 34.38
N LYS A 242 -15.68 2.89 34.56
CA LYS A 242 -15.19 2.09 35.70
C LYS A 242 -13.80 2.45 36.24
N ALA A 243 -13.36 3.70 36.13
CA ALA A 243 -12.28 4.21 36.99
C ALA A 243 -12.86 4.97 38.20
N GLU A 244 -13.98 4.49 38.75
CA GLU A 244 -14.45 4.95 40.06
C GLU A 244 -13.72 4.17 41.16
N ASP A 245 -12.76 4.87 41.77
CA ASP A 245 -12.39 4.83 43.19
C ASP A 245 -12.11 3.44 43.81
N ASP A 246 -10.82 3.09 43.92
CA ASP A 246 -10.27 1.92 44.61
C ASP A 246 -10.48 1.93 46.16
N THR A 247 -11.43 2.70 46.69
CA THR A 247 -11.76 2.76 48.12
C THR A 247 -13.14 2.22 48.49
N LYS A 248 -13.38 0.93 48.20
CA LYS A 248 -14.09 -0.07 49.06
C LYS A 248 -14.57 -1.24 48.22
N VAL A 249 -13.86 -2.36 48.26
CA VAL A 249 -14.47 -3.67 47.99
C VAL A 249 -14.71 -4.35 49.33
N LYS A 250 -15.85 -4.05 49.95
CA LYS A 250 -16.48 -4.99 50.88
C LYS A 250 -17.31 -5.96 50.05
N GLY A 251 -17.00 -7.25 50.18
CA GLY A 251 -17.80 -8.31 49.57
C GLY A 251 -19.26 -8.23 50.01
N ALA A 252 -20.15 -8.48 49.06
CA ALA A 252 -21.54 -8.82 49.32
C ALA A 252 -22.02 -9.70 48.17
N GLY A 253 -22.27 -10.97 48.48
CA GLY A 253 -23.10 -11.84 47.66
C GLY A 253 -24.58 -11.43 47.77
N GLY A 254 -25.34 -11.80 46.75
CA GLY A 254 -26.78 -11.57 46.61
C GLY A 254 -27.09 -11.49 45.13
N ALA A 255 -27.32 -12.63 44.47
CA ALA A 255 -28.66 -13.19 44.27
C ALA A 255 -29.52 -12.27 43.41
N ASP A 256 -29.44 -12.47 42.09
CA ASP A 256 -30.63 -12.42 41.26
C ASP A 256 -30.57 -13.57 40.25
N SER A 257 -31.55 -14.45 40.39
CA SER A 257 -31.76 -15.65 39.59
C SER A 257 -32.63 -15.28 38.40
N GLN A 258 -32.06 -15.31 37.19
CA GLN A 258 -32.83 -15.49 35.97
C GLN A 258 -32.45 -16.86 35.39
N GLU A 259 -33.49 -17.66 35.20
CA GLU A 259 -33.45 -18.96 34.56
C GLU A 259 -32.97 -18.80 33.10
N GLU A 260 -31.75 -19.27 32.82
CA GLU A 260 -31.31 -19.58 31.45
C GLU A 260 -30.96 -21.08 31.41
N ASP A 261 -32.00 -21.89 31.23
CA ASP A 261 -31.87 -23.25 30.69
C ASP A 261 -31.67 -23.14 29.17
N GLU A 262 -30.43 -22.87 28.73
CA GLU A 262 -29.97 -23.18 27.37
C GLU A 262 -28.45 -23.40 27.44
N ASP A 263 -28.06 -24.67 27.46
CA ASP A 263 -26.71 -25.24 27.29
C ASP A 263 -25.53 -24.24 27.40
N ASP A 264 -24.78 -24.29 28.52
CA ASP A 264 -23.50 -23.60 28.74
C ASP A 264 -22.49 -23.87 27.58
N GLU A 265 -22.64 -23.15 26.47
CA GLU A 265 -21.78 -23.20 25.31
C GLU A 265 -20.84 -21.98 25.34
N ILE A 266 -19.69 -22.15 26.00
CA ILE A 266 -18.66 -21.11 26.07
C ILE A 266 -17.61 -21.40 24.99
N GLU A 267 -17.41 -20.46 24.07
CA GLU A 267 -16.47 -20.55 22.92
C GLU A 267 -16.52 -21.87 22.12
N GLY A 268 -17.70 -22.50 22.02
CA GLY A 268 -17.89 -23.74 21.25
C GLY A 268 -17.68 -25.03 22.05
N PHE A 269 -17.55 -24.95 23.38
CA PHE A 269 -17.57 -26.10 24.27
C PHE A 269 -18.91 -26.24 24.98
N VAL A 270 -19.60 -27.36 24.79
CA VAL A 270 -20.81 -27.70 25.56
C VAL A 270 -20.39 -28.30 26.91
N ILE A 271 -20.28 -27.45 27.93
CA ILE A 271 -19.72 -27.78 29.24
C ILE A 271 -20.58 -28.83 29.96
N SER A 272 -21.90 -28.77 29.77
CA SER A 272 -22.86 -29.74 30.29
C SER A 272 -22.59 -31.16 29.78
N LYS A 273 -22.20 -31.35 28.52
CA LYS A 273 -21.78 -32.67 27.99
C LYS A 273 -20.39 -33.10 28.50
N LEU A 274 -19.45 -32.18 28.62
CA LEU A 274 -18.10 -32.47 29.12
C LEU A 274 -18.09 -32.92 30.58
N LYS A 275 -18.96 -32.35 31.42
CA LYS A 275 -19.16 -32.76 32.82
C LYS A 275 -19.74 -34.18 32.94
N VAL A 276 -20.53 -34.63 31.97
CA VAL A 276 -21.09 -35.99 31.92
C VAL A 276 -20.05 -37.01 31.42
N LEU A 277 -19.21 -36.63 30.45
CA LEU A 277 -18.21 -37.51 29.84
C LEU A 277 -16.96 -37.73 30.70
N TYR A 278 -16.57 -36.73 31.52
CA TYR A 278 -15.39 -36.83 32.39
C TYR A 278 -15.71 -36.46 33.85
N PRO A 279 -16.37 -37.35 34.61
CA PRO A 279 -16.75 -37.11 36.01
C PRO A 279 -15.55 -36.90 36.95
N ASP A 280 -14.40 -37.49 36.64
CA ASP A 280 -13.19 -37.46 37.46
C ASP A 280 -12.38 -36.16 37.33
N LYS A 281 -12.70 -35.32 36.33
CA LYS A 281 -11.95 -34.08 36.03
C LYS A 281 -12.78 -32.80 36.23
N LYS A 282 -13.83 -32.87 37.04
CA LYS A 282 -14.73 -31.74 37.31
C LYS A 282 -13.98 -30.48 37.76
N GLU A 283 -13.00 -30.61 38.64
CA GLU A 283 -12.24 -29.47 39.15
C GLU A 283 -11.38 -28.78 38.06
N HIS A 284 -10.84 -29.56 37.12
CA HIS A 284 -10.10 -29.01 35.97
C HIS A 284 -11.03 -28.41 34.92
N LEU A 285 -12.22 -29.00 34.72
CA LEU A 285 -13.26 -28.45 33.85
C LEU A 285 -13.79 -27.12 34.41
N GLU A 286 -13.97 -27.00 35.73
CA GLU A 286 -14.37 -25.75 36.37
C GLU A 286 -13.30 -24.67 36.24
N ARG A 287 -12.01 -25.00 36.43
CA ARG A 287 -10.91 -24.07 36.15
C ARG A 287 -10.84 -23.66 34.67
N PHE A 288 -11.07 -24.60 33.75
CA PHE A 288 -11.11 -24.32 32.31
C PHE A 288 -12.28 -23.42 31.93
N VAL A 289 -13.46 -23.64 32.52
CA VAL A 289 -14.63 -22.78 32.36
C VAL A 289 -14.36 -21.39 32.93
N GLN A 290 -13.67 -21.30 34.05
CA GLN A 290 -13.26 -20.04 34.65
C GLN A 290 -12.22 -19.31 33.78
N GLU A 291 -11.25 -20.01 33.21
CA GLU A 291 -10.30 -19.46 32.24
C GLU A 291 -10.99 -18.98 30.96
N LEU A 292 -11.99 -19.72 30.47
CA LEU A 292 -12.80 -19.37 29.31
C LEU A 292 -13.73 -18.16 29.59
N ALA A 293 -14.30 -18.07 30.78
CA ALA A 293 -15.08 -16.92 31.22
C ALA A 293 -14.19 -15.69 31.44
N GLU A 294 -12.97 -15.89 31.94
CA GLU A 294 -11.97 -14.83 32.09
C GLU A 294 -11.38 -14.39 30.74
N SER A 295 -11.33 -15.28 29.74
CA SER A 295 -10.92 -14.98 28.36
C SER A 295 -12.06 -14.41 27.51
N SER A 296 -13.32 -14.70 27.82
CA SER A 296 -14.48 -14.15 27.12
C SER A 296 -14.73 -12.68 27.46
N ASP A 297 -14.33 -12.24 28.66
CA ASP A 297 -14.31 -10.82 29.04
C ASP A 297 -13.06 -10.10 28.47
N GLN A 298 -13.00 -10.04 27.14
CA GLN A 298 -11.87 -9.49 26.34
C GLN A 298 -11.69 -7.97 26.50
N LEU A 299 -12.67 -7.28 27.09
CA LEU A 299 -12.69 -5.82 27.26
C LEU A 299 -12.77 -5.40 28.74
N ALA A 300 -12.45 -6.31 29.67
CA ALA A 300 -12.40 -5.99 31.09
C ALA A 300 -11.39 -4.84 31.38
N PRO A 301 -11.77 -3.81 32.16
CA PRO A 301 -10.88 -2.69 32.46
C PRO A 301 -9.67 -3.14 33.28
N LEU A 302 -8.49 -2.67 32.88
CA LEU A 302 -7.24 -2.89 33.61
C LEU A 302 -7.10 -1.89 34.76
N LYS A 303 -6.37 -2.29 35.80
CA LYS A 303 -6.09 -1.44 36.96
C LYS A 303 -4.91 -0.51 36.67
N VAL A 304 -4.88 0.66 37.31
CA VAL A 304 -3.90 1.73 37.02
C VAL A 304 -2.44 1.26 37.09
N TRP A 305 -2.08 0.43 38.07
CA TRP A 305 -0.72 -0.09 38.20
C TRP A 305 -0.32 -1.09 37.11
N GLN A 306 -1.29 -1.76 36.49
CA GLN A 306 -1.03 -2.72 35.40
C GLN A 306 -0.61 -2.00 34.10
N PHE A 307 -0.93 -0.70 33.96
CA PHE A 307 -0.52 0.09 32.80
C PHE A 307 0.95 0.53 32.85
N GLN A 308 1.56 0.61 34.03
CA GLN A 308 2.91 1.18 34.18
C GLN A 308 4.00 0.36 33.46
N GLU A 309 3.88 -0.96 33.47
CA GLU A 309 4.87 -1.86 32.83
C GLU A 309 4.37 -2.47 31.51
N LEU A 310 3.18 -2.07 31.04
CA LEU A 310 2.52 -2.69 29.89
C LEU A 310 3.34 -2.56 28.60
N SER A 311 4.02 -1.43 28.41
CA SER A 311 4.91 -1.21 27.25
C SER A 311 6.12 -2.15 27.26
N LEU A 312 6.75 -2.35 28.42
CA LEU A 312 7.88 -3.26 28.60
C LEU A 312 7.44 -4.73 28.42
N GLN A 313 6.26 -5.07 28.94
CA GLN A 313 5.62 -6.37 28.78
C GLN A 313 5.32 -6.69 27.31
N ALA A 314 4.76 -5.73 26.57
CA ALA A 314 4.55 -5.85 25.15
C ALA A 314 5.87 -6.07 24.39
N ALA A 315 6.89 -5.24 24.67
CA ALA A 315 8.20 -5.37 24.05
C ALA A 315 8.87 -6.73 24.34
N GLN A 316 8.81 -7.20 25.58
CA GLN A 316 9.32 -8.51 25.97
C GLN A 316 8.59 -9.64 25.23
N ARG A 317 7.26 -9.54 25.08
CA ARG A 317 6.46 -10.53 24.36
C ARG A 317 6.82 -10.60 22.88
N ILE A 318 7.08 -9.46 22.26
CA ILE A 318 7.52 -9.35 20.86
C ILE A 318 8.92 -9.95 20.69
N LEU A 319 9.86 -9.61 21.57
CA LEU A 319 11.24 -10.10 21.50
C LEU A 319 11.38 -11.59 21.86
N SER A 320 10.47 -12.11 22.69
CA SER A 320 10.42 -13.54 23.03
C SER A 320 9.88 -14.42 21.90
N ALA A 321 9.26 -13.83 20.88
CA ALA A 321 8.74 -14.58 19.73
C ALA A 321 9.88 -15.12 18.85
N PRO A 322 9.65 -16.20 18.09
CA PRO A 322 10.60 -16.67 17.09
C PRO A 322 10.97 -15.55 16.11
N LYS A 323 12.24 -15.46 15.70
CA LYS A 323 12.77 -14.36 14.85
C LYS A 323 11.92 -14.09 13.59
N GLU A 324 11.37 -15.14 13.00
CA GLU A 324 10.51 -15.08 11.80
C GLU A 324 9.13 -14.47 12.08
N GLU A 325 8.63 -14.62 13.31
CA GLU A 325 7.29 -14.18 13.73
C GLU A 325 7.30 -12.86 14.52
N VAL A 326 8.47 -12.29 14.83
CA VAL A 326 8.59 -11.05 15.63
C VAL A 326 7.78 -9.92 15.03
N LEU A 327 7.93 -9.68 13.72
CA LEU A 327 7.20 -8.61 13.02
C LEU A 327 5.70 -8.88 12.98
N HIS A 328 5.29 -10.14 12.76
CA HIS A 328 3.88 -10.51 12.76
C HIS A 328 3.25 -10.38 14.17
N THR A 329 4.01 -10.70 15.21
CA THR A 329 3.59 -10.53 16.61
C THR A 329 3.45 -9.05 16.95
N PHE A 330 4.40 -8.23 16.51
CA PHE A 330 4.35 -6.78 16.64
C PHE A 330 3.11 -6.19 15.95
N THR A 331 2.86 -6.54 14.68
CA THR A 331 1.69 -6.03 13.94
C THR A 331 0.38 -6.48 14.59
N HIS A 332 0.29 -7.73 15.03
CA HIS A 332 -0.90 -8.25 15.69
C HIS A 332 -1.19 -7.54 17.02
N ILE A 333 -0.16 -7.30 17.83
CA ILE A 333 -0.30 -6.56 19.10
C ILE A 333 -0.69 -5.10 18.83
N ALA A 334 -0.05 -4.44 17.85
CA ALA A 334 -0.33 -3.04 17.52
C ALA A 334 -1.76 -2.85 16.97
N GLN A 335 -2.23 -3.74 16.10
CA GLN A 335 -3.57 -3.65 15.50
C GLN A 335 -4.71 -3.98 16.47
N ASN A 336 -4.47 -4.90 17.42
CA ASN A 336 -5.50 -5.41 18.33
C ASN A 336 -5.19 -5.10 19.81
N PHE A 337 -4.46 -4.01 20.07
CA PHE A 337 -3.91 -3.71 21.40
C PHE A 337 -4.94 -3.77 22.54
N PRO A 338 -6.14 -3.15 22.43
CA PRO A 338 -7.12 -3.18 23.52
C PRO A 338 -7.56 -4.60 23.92
N MET A 339 -7.67 -5.51 22.95
CA MET A 339 -8.04 -6.91 23.21
C MET A 339 -6.88 -7.72 23.81
N GLN A 340 -5.64 -7.35 23.47
CA GLN A 340 -4.44 -8.08 23.92
C GLN A 340 -3.92 -7.58 25.27
N ALA A 341 -4.31 -6.37 25.72
CA ALA A 341 -3.75 -5.72 26.90
C ALA A 341 -3.78 -6.61 28.16
N LYS A 342 -4.88 -7.32 28.43
CA LYS A 342 -5.02 -8.23 29.57
C LYS A 342 -4.06 -9.43 29.51
N SER A 343 -3.81 -9.94 28.30
CA SER A 343 -2.85 -11.03 28.07
C SER A 343 -1.41 -10.57 28.31
N LEU A 344 -1.10 -9.34 27.90
CA LEU A 344 0.23 -8.74 28.05
C LEU A 344 0.63 -8.55 29.52
N VAL A 345 -0.32 -8.21 30.41
CA VAL A 345 -0.07 -8.05 31.85
C VAL A 345 0.51 -9.31 32.50
N LYS A 346 0.22 -10.50 31.95
CA LYS A 346 0.73 -11.78 32.47
C LYS A 346 2.18 -12.06 32.08
N THR A 347 2.77 -11.25 31.19
CA THR A 347 4.13 -11.49 30.71
C THR A 347 5.16 -11.02 31.73
N VAL A 348 6.13 -11.88 32.03
CA VAL A 348 7.19 -11.57 32.99
C VAL A 348 8.32 -10.85 32.28
N VAL A 349 8.64 -9.65 32.76
CA VAL A 349 9.75 -8.84 32.22
C VAL A 349 11.04 -9.19 32.96
N ASN A 350 12.11 -9.45 32.21
CA ASN A 350 13.43 -9.71 32.80
C ASN A 350 14.04 -8.39 33.31
N SER A 351 14.67 -8.41 34.50
CA SER A 351 15.35 -7.24 35.07
C SER A 351 16.44 -6.70 34.15
N ASN A 352 17.20 -7.59 33.50
CA ASN A 352 18.26 -7.18 32.58
C ASN A 352 17.72 -6.40 31.37
N PHE A 353 16.54 -6.78 30.88
CA PHE A 353 15.88 -6.10 29.76
C PHE A 353 15.39 -4.70 30.16
N LYS A 354 14.85 -4.58 31.40
CA LYS A 354 14.42 -3.29 31.95
C LYS A 354 15.57 -2.30 32.05
N ASP A 355 16.73 -2.74 32.57
CA ASP A 355 17.93 -1.92 32.69
C ASP A 355 18.49 -1.50 31.32
N GLU A 356 18.44 -2.39 30.32
CA GLU A 356 18.86 -2.09 28.94
C GLU A 356 17.96 -1.04 28.30
N MET A 357 16.63 -1.19 28.43
CA MET A 357 15.67 -0.23 27.88
C MET A 357 15.80 1.14 28.51
N GLN A 358 16.01 1.22 29.83
CA GLN A 358 16.23 2.50 30.51
C GLN A 358 17.49 3.22 29.98
N LYS A 359 18.61 2.50 29.81
CA LYS A 359 19.84 3.08 29.25
C LYS A 359 19.64 3.58 27.82
N ASN A 360 18.90 2.84 27.01
CA ASN A 360 18.59 3.27 25.64
C ASN A 360 17.72 4.52 25.62
N GLN A 361 16.70 4.59 26.48
CA GLN A 361 15.87 5.79 26.65
C GLN A 361 16.69 7.01 27.04
N GLU A 362 17.58 6.90 28.04
CA GLU A 362 18.46 7.98 28.46
C GLU A 362 19.39 8.43 27.32
N ARG A 363 19.94 7.49 26.55
CA ARG A 363 20.81 7.79 25.39
C ARG A 363 20.05 8.51 24.28
N PHE A 364 18.83 8.08 23.95
CA PHE A 364 18.02 8.71 22.91
C PHE A 364 17.52 10.09 23.34
N ALA A 365 17.14 10.26 24.60
CA ALA A 365 16.80 11.57 25.15
C ALA A 365 18.00 12.55 25.08
N ALA A 366 19.21 12.09 25.41
CA ALA A 366 20.41 12.93 25.38
C ALA A 366 20.91 13.26 23.96
N THR A 367 20.78 12.32 23.01
CA THR A 367 21.39 12.45 21.67
C THR A 367 20.41 13.02 20.64
N LEU A 368 19.16 12.55 20.66
CA LEU A 368 18.14 12.81 19.64
C LEU A 368 16.95 13.61 20.19
N ASN A 369 16.95 13.93 21.48
CA ASN A 369 15.84 14.59 22.18
C ASN A 369 14.50 13.84 22.06
N LEU A 370 14.56 12.51 21.92
CA LEU A 370 13.39 11.64 21.80
C LEU A 370 12.93 11.19 23.20
N GLN A 371 11.66 11.45 23.52
CA GLN A 371 11.02 10.94 24.74
C GLN A 371 10.48 9.52 24.51
N PRO A 372 10.18 8.76 25.59
CA PRO A 372 9.61 7.41 25.46
C PRO A 372 8.26 7.33 24.73
N SER A 373 7.54 8.44 24.62
CA SER A 373 6.28 8.57 23.88
C SER A 373 6.47 8.84 22.39
N ASP A 374 7.64 9.30 21.99
CA ASP A 374 7.84 9.89 20.67
C ASP A 374 8.19 8.79 19.66
N THR A 375 7.58 8.85 18.49
CA THR A 375 7.88 7.96 17.37
C THR A 375 8.81 8.67 16.40
N ALA A 376 9.90 7.99 16.00
CA ALA A 376 10.87 8.53 15.07
C ALA A 376 11.24 7.46 14.05
N LEU A 377 11.08 7.79 12.77
CA LEU A 377 11.53 6.96 11.67
C LEU A 377 12.78 7.59 11.04
N PHE A 378 13.84 6.80 10.90
CA PHE A 378 15.05 7.23 10.21
C PHE A 378 15.29 6.36 8.98
N LEU A 379 15.43 6.97 7.81
CA LEU A 379 15.84 6.29 6.57
C LEU A 379 17.21 6.83 6.18
N ASN A 380 18.24 5.98 6.22
CA ASN A 380 19.62 6.36 5.94
C ASN A 380 20.15 7.59 6.72
N GLY A 381 19.55 7.91 7.87
CA GLY A 381 19.88 9.08 8.70
C GLY A 381 18.94 10.27 8.51
N ILE A 382 18.06 10.26 7.51
CA ILE A 382 17.01 11.26 7.31
C ILE A 382 15.88 10.97 8.30
N PHE A 383 15.52 11.99 9.09
CA PHE A 383 14.42 11.91 10.05
C PHE A 383 13.06 12.16 9.37
N PHE A 384 12.10 11.29 9.65
CA PHE A 384 10.71 11.42 9.25
C PHE A 384 9.81 11.49 10.47
N ASP A 385 9.05 12.58 10.56
CA ASP A 385 7.98 12.75 11.51
C ASP A 385 6.75 11.97 11.03
N MET A 386 6.40 10.90 11.74
CA MET A 386 5.30 10.01 11.36
C MET A 386 3.92 10.67 11.47
N ASP A 387 3.78 11.78 12.20
CA ASP A 387 2.51 12.50 12.34
C ASP A 387 2.23 13.40 11.12
N LEU A 388 3.28 13.80 10.40
CA LEU A 388 3.20 14.73 9.26
C LEU A 388 3.43 14.05 7.92
N VAL A 389 4.19 12.95 7.90
CA VAL A 389 4.67 12.30 6.68
C VAL A 389 3.72 11.18 6.25
N ASP A 390 3.31 11.21 4.99
CA ASP A 390 2.53 10.16 4.37
C ASP A 390 3.41 9.07 3.72
N ILE A 391 2.78 7.93 3.39
CA ILE A 391 3.49 6.82 2.72
C ILE A 391 4.05 7.21 1.36
N MET A 392 3.45 8.19 0.69
CA MET A 392 3.87 8.67 -0.62
C MET A 392 5.19 9.45 -0.52
N THR A 393 5.33 10.32 0.46
CA THR A 393 6.58 11.06 0.74
C THR A 393 7.72 10.11 1.10
N ILE A 394 7.42 9.06 1.88
CA ILE A 394 8.40 8.01 2.19
C ILE A 394 8.82 7.28 0.91
N LEU A 395 7.88 6.94 0.04
CA LEU A 395 8.17 6.29 -1.24
C LEU A 395 9.05 7.16 -2.13
N ASP A 396 8.78 8.45 -2.22
CA ASP A 396 9.58 9.40 -3.01
C ASP A 396 11.00 9.54 -2.46
N SER A 397 11.15 9.62 -1.13
CA SER A 397 12.48 9.62 -0.51
C SER A 397 13.23 8.31 -0.78
N LEU A 398 12.58 7.15 -0.65
CA LEU A 398 13.20 5.85 -0.95
C LEU A 398 13.68 5.76 -2.41
N ARG A 399 12.93 6.35 -3.34
CA ARG A 399 13.34 6.39 -4.76
C ARG A 399 14.56 7.27 -4.97
N GLN A 400 14.58 8.47 -4.39
CA GLN A 400 15.73 9.37 -4.47
C GLN A 400 16.99 8.72 -3.88
N GLU A 401 16.86 8.11 -2.70
CA GLU A 401 17.95 7.39 -2.03
C GLU A 401 18.44 6.20 -2.86
N LEU A 402 17.52 5.43 -3.46
CA LEU A 402 17.89 4.33 -4.34
C LEU A 402 18.66 4.81 -5.56
N ARG A 403 18.25 5.91 -6.18
CA ARG A 403 18.94 6.51 -7.34
C ARG A 403 20.36 6.95 -6.97
N VAL A 404 20.54 7.55 -5.80
CA VAL A 404 21.86 7.94 -5.29
C VAL A 404 22.73 6.70 -5.07
N LEU A 405 22.18 5.67 -4.41
CA LEU A 405 22.88 4.42 -4.14
C LEU A 405 23.32 3.68 -5.41
N GLU A 406 22.44 3.59 -6.40
CA GLU A 406 22.76 2.97 -7.70
C GLU A 406 23.76 3.82 -8.50
N GLY A 407 23.69 5.15 -8.40
CA GLY A 407 24.67 6.06 -8.96
C GLY A 407 26.07 5.87 -8.36
N LEU A 408 26.17 5.72 -7.04
CA LEU A 408 27.43 5.43 -6.35
C LEU A 408 27.97 4.05 -6.71
N HIS A 409 27.09 3.05 -6.78
CA HIS A 409 27.45 1.70 -7.18
C HIS A 409 27.96 1.64 -8.62
N SER A 410 27.31 2.33 -9.56
CA SER A 410 27.76 2.42 -10.96
C SER A 410 29.10 3.17 -11.11
N SER A 411 29.41 4.07 -10.18
CA SER A 411 30.68 4.77 -10.09
C SER A 411 31.81 3.93 -9.45
N GLY A 412 31.53 2.70 -9.02
CA GLY A 412 32.51 1.76 -8.45
C GLY A 412 32.63 1.80 -6.93
N ILE A 413 31.77 2.54 -6.23
CA ILE A 413 31.74 2.57 -4.76
C ILE A 413 30.82 1.45 -4.27
N THR A 414 31.41 0.32 -3.90
CA THR A 414 30.68 -0.88 -3.47
C THR A 414 30.90 -1.23 -1.99
N ASP A 415 31.87 -0.59 -1.33
CA ASP A 415 32.16 -0.86 0.07
C ASP A 415 31.08 -0.29 0.99
N LYS A 416 30.43 -1.19 1.75
CA LYS A 416 29.28 -0.86 2.62
C LYS A 416 29.64 0.18 3.68
N ALA A 417 30.87 0.17 4.20
CA ALA A 417 31.31 1.14 5.19
C ALA A 417 31.34 2.56 4.58
N THR A 418 31.93 2.69 3.39
CA THR A 418 31.97 3.96 2.65
C THR A 418 30.58 4.42 2.20
N LEU A 419 29.70 3.51 1.79
CA LEU A 419 28.32 3.86 1.44
C LEU A 419 27.56 4.37 2.66
N SER A 420 27.68 3.71 3.81
CA SER A 420 27.01 4.14 5.04
C SER A 420 27.52 5.48 5.56
N SER A 421 28.82 5.76 5.41
CA SER A 421 29.36 7.06 5.80
C SER A 421 28.93 8.16 4.83
N LEU A 422 28.91 7.89 3.52
CA LEU A 422 28.46 8.86 2.51
C LEU A 422 26.97 9.19 2.63
N LEU A 423 26.12 8.19 2.89
CA LEU A 423 24.69 8.42 3.12
C LEU A 423 24.41 9.20 4.41
N GLY A 424 25.25 9.02 5.44
CA GLY A 424 25.16 9.78 6.68
C GLY A 424 25.69 11.21 6.60
N LEU A 425 26.24 11.64 5.46
CA LEU A 425 26.67 13.03 5.26
C LEU A 425 25.46 13.90 4.94
N ASP A 426 25.09 14.75 5.88
CA ASP A 426 24.12 15.81 5.62
C ASP A 426 24.75 16.91 4.73
N LEU A 427 24.54 16.79 3.42
CA LEU A 427 25.00 17.76 2.42
C LEU A 427 24.12 19.02 2.38
N SER A 428 22.96 19.02 3.04
CA SER A 428 22.02 20.15 3.02
C SER A 428 22.60 21.39 3.71
N ASN A 429 23.53 21.19 4.64
CA ASN A 429 24.12 22.26 5.45
C ASN A 429 25.34 22.97 4.80
N THR A 430 25.59 22.73 3.50
CA THR A 430 26.69 23.38 2.77
C THR A 430 26.37 24.81 2.32
N GLY A 431 25.09 25.21 2.33
CA GLY A 431 24.63 26.55 1.90
C GLY A 431 24.54 27.62 3.00
N GLY A 432 24.82 27.28 4.26
CA GLY A 432 24.56 28.16 5.42
C GLY A 432 25.79 28.75 6.10
N ARG A 433 26.97 28.72 5.47
CA ARG A 433 28.12 29.47 6.00
C ARG A 433 28.06 30.89 5.46
N ASP A 434 27.39 31.77 6.19
CA ASP A 434 27.55 33.21 6.01
C ASP A 434 29.02 33.55 6.28
N TYR A 435 29.80 33.70 5.21
CA TYR A 435 31.19 34.13 5.30
C TYR A 435 31.19 35.63 5.59
N ALA A 436 31.40 36.00 6.85
CA ALA A 436 31.69 37.38 7.21
C ALA A 436 33.10 37.72 6.72
N ILE A 437 33.19 38.56 5.69
CA ILE A 437 34.44 39.12 5.18
C ILE A 437 34.68 40.43 5.95
N ASP A 438 35.75 40.50 6.74
CA ASP A 438 36.17 41.73 7.42
C ASP A 438 36.81 42.67 6.38
N ILE A 439 36.10 43.76 6.07
CA ILE A 439 36.47 44.77 5.07
C ILE A 439 37.06 46.05 5.70
N ARG A 440 37.60 45.97 6.92
CA ARG A 440 38.24 47.13 7.56
C ARG A 440 39.68 47.26 7.07
N ASP A 441 39.97 48.39 6.42
CA ASP A 441 41.28 48.80 5.89
C ASP A 441 42.34 49.01 7.00
#